data_AF-A0A4R4IMB2-F1
#
_entry.id   AF-A0A4R4IMB2-F1
#
_cell.length_a   1.000
_cell.length_b   1.000
_cell.length_c   1.000
_cell.angle_alpha   90.00
_cell.angle_beta   90.00
_cell.angle_gamma   90.00
#
_symmetry.space_group_name_H-M   'P 1'
#
loop_
_entity.id
_entity.type
_entity.pdbx_description
1 polymer ?
#
loop_
_entity_poly.entity_id
_entity_poly.type
_entity_poly.pdbx_seq_one_letter_code
_entity_poly.pdbx_strand_id
1 'polypeptide(L)' 'MLQIPTTPRHDWKARAKEFGFGFHTIDNEPYWTEDHYYHFTLKQIEEHIEAPTAEIHQLSL' A
#
# COMPACT_ATOMS: atom_id res chain seq x y z
N MET A 1 -13.40 0.30 -5.03
CA MET A 1 -11.97 0.08 -5.29
C MET A 1 -11.75 -0.08 -6.78
N LEU A 2 -10.83 0.70 -7.35
CA LEU A 2 -10.33 0.52 -8.72
C LEU A 2 -8.82 0.32 -8.65
N GLN A 3 -8.26 -0.56 -9.46
CA GLN A 3 -6.82 -0.65 -9.68
C GLN A 3 -6.47 0.19 -10.90
N ILE A 4 -5.54 1.12 -10.77
CA ILE A 4 -5.18 2.08 -11.81
C ILE A 4 -3.69 1.91 -12.15
N PRO A 5 -3.32 1.68 -13.42
CA PRO A 5 -1.93 1.63 -13.84
C PRO A 5 -1.29 3.02 -13.75
N THR A 6 0.00 3.07 -13.43
CA THR A 6 0.80 4.29 -13.37
C THR A 6 2.25 4.03 -13.80
N THR A 7 2.97 5.07 -14.17
CA THR A 7 4.41 4.96 -14.43
C THR A 7 5.16 4.99 -13.09
N PRO A 8 6.00 3.97 -12.78
CA PRO A 8 6.82 3.98 -11.58
C PRO A 8 7.71 5.23 -11.52
N ARG A 9 7.87 5.81 -10.32
CA ARG A 9 8.78 6.95 -10.15
C ARG A 9 10.21 6.53 -10.46
N HIS A 10 10.94 7.32 -11.23
CA HIS A 10 12.28 6.94 -11.70
C HIS A 10 13.28 6.64 -10.56
N ASP A 11 13.07 7.22 -9.38
CA ASP A 11 13.93 7.14 -8.20
C ASP A 11 13.34 6.28 -7.07
N TRP A 12 12.26 5.53 -7.30
CA TRP A 12 11.49 4.88 -6.24
C TRP A 12 12.32 3.96 -5.34
N LYS A 13 13.27 3.20 -5.91
CA LYS A 13 14.19 2.33 -5.16
C LYS A 13 15.14 3.11 -4.27
N ALA A 14 15.68 4.22 -4.78
CA ALA A 14 16.57 5.09 -4.01
C ALA A 14 15.81 5.75 -2.86
N ARG A 15 14.59 6.23 -3.11
CA ARG A 15 13.69 6.77 -2.08
C ARG A 15 13.31 5.72 -1.04
N ALA A 16 12.94 4.51 -1.46
CA ALA A 16 12.63 3.42 -0.55
C ALA A 16 13.81 3.15 0.40
N LYS A 17 15.03 3.08 -0.14
CA LYS A 17 16.25 2.94 0.65
C LYS A 17 16.50 4.13 1.60
N GLU A 18 16.29 5.36 1.14
CA GLU A 18 16.42 6.58 1.95
C GLU A 18 15.49 6.58 3.17
N PHE A 19 14.24 6.12 3.00
CA PHE A 19 13.26 6.00 4.09
C PHE A 19 13.43 4.73 4.94
N GLY A 20 14.49 3.94 4.74
CA GLY A 20 14.73 2.71 5.49
C GLY A 20 13.85 1.52 5.06
N PHE A 21 13.14 1.64 3.94
CA PHE A 21 12.34 0.54 3.38
C PHE A 21 13.23 -0.41 2.57
N GLY A 22 13.99 -1.26 3.27
CA GLY A 22 14.90 -2.23 2.66
C GLY A 22 14.23 -3.42 1.97
N PHE A 23 12.94 -3.66 2.25
CA PHE A 23 12.16 -4.79 1.72
C PHE A 23 11.48 -4.46 0.39
N HIS A 24 12.10 -3.67 -0.48
CA HIS A 24 11.56 -3.42 -1.83
C HIS A 24 11.93 -4.51 -2.85
N THR A 25 12.90 -5.36 -2.54
CA THR A 25 13.41 -6.42 -3.42
C THR A 25 13.87 -7.61 -2.57
N ILE A 26 13.45 -8.83 -2.94
CA ILE A 26 13.79 -10.09 -2.26
C ILE A 26 14.27 -11.06 -3.34
N ASP A 27 15.40 -11.74 -3.13
CA ASP A 27 15.96 -12.71 -4.09
C ASP A 27 16.13 -12.16 -5.52
N ASN A 28 16.49 -10.88 -5.64
CA ASN A 28 16.55 -10.10 -6.88
C ASN A 28 15.20 -9.85 -7.60
N GLU A 29 14.08 -10.28 -7.03
CA GLU A 29 12.74 -10.01 -7.53
C GLU A 29 12.08 -8.83 -6.80
N PRO A 30 11.32 -7.97 -7.50
CA PRO A 30 10.62 -6.85 -6.87
C PRO A 30 9.54 -7.37 -5.92
N TYR A 31 9.66 -7.04 -4.63
CA TYR A 31 8.60 -7.28 -3.64
C TYR A 31 7.56 -6.15 -3.65
N TRP A 32 8.01 -4.93 -3.94
CA TRP A 32 7.17 -3.74 -4.09
C TRP A 32 7.28 -3.20 -5.53
N THR A 33 6.15 -2.84 -6.12
CA THR A 33 6.08 -2.18 -7.43
C THR A 33 5.25 -0.90 -7.34
N GLU A 34 5.56 0.08 -8.18
CA GLU A 34 4.79 1.33 -8.31
C GLU A 34 4.14 1.45 -9.68
N ASP A 35 3.83 0.33 -10.33
CA ASP A 35 3.19 0.27 -11.65
C ASP A 35 1.67 0.36 -11.56
N HIS A 36 1.10 0.22 -10.36
CA HIS A 36 -0.32 0.36 -10.09
C HIS A 36 -0.56 1.03 -8.74
N TYR A 37 -1.74 1.63 -8.57
CA TYR A 37 -2.27 2.01 -7.27
C TYR A 37 -3.76 1.65 -7.16
N TYR A 38 -4.26 1.56 -5.93
CA TYR A 38 -5.68 1.34 -5.67
C TYR A 38 -6.36 2.65 -5.30
N HIS A 39 -7.46 2.95 -5.99
CA HIS A 39 -8.31 4.10 -5.73
C HIS A 39 -9.54 3.68 -4.93
N PHE A 40 -9.80 4.40 -3.84
CA PHE A 40 -10.96 4.24 -2.97
C PHE A 40 -11.72 5.56 -2.86
N THR A 41 -13.04 5.47 -2.72
CA THR A 41 -13.84 6.63 -2.27
C THR A 41 -13.70 6.78 -0.76
N LEU A 42 -13.95 7.97 -0.22
CA LEU A 42 -13.93 8.20 1.23
C LEU A 42 -14.88 7.24 1.97
N LYS A 43 -16.09 7.04 1.43
CA LYS A 43 -17.05 6.05 1.95
C LYS A 43 -16.46 4.63 2.05
N GLN A 44 -15.71 4.19 1.06
CA GLN A 44 -15.07 2.86 1.09
C GLN A 44 -13.97 2.78 2.15
N ILE A 45 -13.25 3.87 2.38
CA ILE A 45 -12.21 3.94 3.42
C ILE A 45 -12.89 3.85 4.80
N GLU A 46 -13.81 4.77 5.09
CA GLU A 46 -14.40 4.92 6.42
C GLU A 46 -15.31 3.72 6.78
N GLU A 47 -16.27 3.39 5.91
CA GLU A 47 -17.30 2.40 6.25
C GLU A 47 -16.87 0.95 6.01
N HIS A 48 -15.97 0.71 5.03
CA HIS A 48 -15.66 -0.67 4.60
C HIS A 48 -14.28 -1.15 5.04
N ILE A 49 -13.38 -0.27 5.47
CA ILE A 49 -12.04 -0.64 5.96
C ILE A 49 -11.89 -0.22 7.42
N GLU A 50 -12.01 1.07 7.72
CA GLU A 50 -11.70 1.59 9.06
C GLU A 50 -12.70 1.11 10.12
N ALA A 51 -14.00 1.27 9.89
CA ALA A 51 -15.04 0.83 10.84
C ALA A 51 -14.98 -0.67 11.19
N PRO A 52 -14.98 -1.62 10.23
CA PRO A 52 -14.88 -3.04 10.56
C PRO A 52 -13.53 -3.41 11.17
N THR A 53 -12.42 -2.74 10.79
CA THR A 53 -11.12 -2.96 11.44
C THR A 53 -11.17 -2.55 12.91
N ALA A 54 -11.81 -1.43 13.23
CA ALA A 54 -11.98 -0.97 14.60
C ALA A 54 -12.84 -1.95 15.41
N GLU A 55 -13.95 -2.44 14.86
CA GLU A 55 -14.79 -3.46 15.50
C GLU A 55 -13.99 -4.74 15.80
N ILE A 56 -13.25 -5.28 14.82
CA ILE A 56 -12.43 -6.48 15.01
C ILE A 56 -11.35 -6.25 16.06
N HIS A 57 -10.71 -5.07 16.06
CA HIS A 57 -9.73 -4.74 17.09
C HIS A 57 -10.34 -4.75 18.49
N GLN A 58 -11.55 -4.21 18.67
CA GLN A 58 -12.25 -4.24 19.96
C GLN A 58 -12.55 -5.67 20.43
N LEU A 59 -12.75 -6.63 19.52
CA LEU A 59 -12.92 -8.05 19.88
C LEU A 59 -11.62 -8.74 20.32
N SER A 60 -10.46 -8.13 20.04
CA SER A 60 -9.13 -8.65 20.38
C SER A 60 -8.52 -8.08 21.67
N LEU A 61 -9.23 -7.15 22.32
CA LEU A 61 -8.88 -6.55 23.61
C LEU A 61 -9.47 -7.35 24.77
#